data_AF-A0A8T7JXG3-F1
#
_entry.id   AF-A0A8T7JXG3-F1
#
_cell.length_a   1.000
_cell.length_b   1.000
_cell.length_c   1.000
_cell.angle_alpha   90.00
_cell.angle_beta   90.00
_cell.angle_gamma   90.00
#
_symmetry.space_group_name_H-M   'P 1'
#
loop_
_entity.id
_entity.type
_entity.pdbx_description
1 polymer ?
#
loop_
_entity_poly.entity_id
_entity_poly.type
_entity_poly.pdbx_seq_one_letter_code
_entity_poly.pdbx_strand_id
1 'polypeptide(L)'
;RTMIPGIVVSAVCHVPFASHPSYSQGYYDRDNKFYLAWDKISESKELTQKYLDEWVYGAKDRNAYWKKLGEKTRKRLQVKAQYSEKINYGKY
;
A
#
# COMPACT_ATOMS: atom_id res chain seq x y z
N ARG A 1 16.03 12.64 -8.88
CA ARG A 1 15.97 14.04 -8.39
C ARG A 1 15.66 14.02 -6.90
N THR A 2 16.17 14.98 -6.13
CA THR A 2 15.84 15.12 -4.70
C THR A 2 14.74 16.16 -4.55
N MET A 3 13.59 15.74 -3.99
CA MET A 3 12.44 16.64 -3.77
C MET A 3 12.42 17.25 -2.37
N ILE A 4 12.91 16.50 -1.37
CA ILE A 4 12.89 16.90 0.04
C ILE A 4 14.35 16.90 0.55
N PRO A 5 14.88 18.04 1.01
CA PRO A 5 16.22 18.11 1.60
C PRO A 5 16.34 17.32 2.90
N GLY A 6 17.50 16.72 3.18
CA GLY A 6 17.72 15.93 4.40
C GLY A 6 17.66 16.74 5.70
N ILE A 7 17.93 18.05 5.66
CA ILE A 7 17.92 18.93 6.85
C ILE A 7 16.52 19.08 7.48
N VAL A 8 15.45 18.81 6.71
CA VAL A 8 14.06 18.83 7.21
C VAL A 8 13.51 17.44 7.54
N VAL A 9 14.33 16.39 7.49
CA VAL A 9 13.90 14.99 7.69
C VAL A 9 14.47 14.44 9.00
N SER A 10 13.60 14.11 9.96
CA SER A 10 14.04 13.52 11.23
C SER A 10 14.24 12.00 11.17
N ALA A 11 13.54 11.30 10.26
CA ALA A 11 13.60 9.85 10.16
C ALA A 11 13.32 9.36 8.74
N VAL A 12 13.98 8.27 8.35
CA VAL A 12 13.75 7.56 7.08
C VAL A 12 13.57 6.08 7.39
N CYS A 13 12.43 5.51 6.98
CA CYS A 13 12.12 4.09 7.16
C CYS A 13 11.97 3.42 5.81
N HIS A 14 12.75 2.37 5.54
CA HIS A 14 12.58 1.55 4.34
C HIS A 14 11.42 0.57 4.54
N VAL A 15 10.26 0.89 3.98
CA VAL A 15 9.03 0.10 4.13
C VAL A 15 8.44 -0.17 2.74
N PRO A 16 8.77 -1.31 2.10
CA PRO A 16 8.21 -1.67 0.81
C PRO A 16 6.67 -1.72 0.84
N PHE A 17 6.05 -1.19 -0.22
CA PHE A 17 4.59 -1.17 -0.39
C PHE A 17 3.83 -0.44 0.74
N ALA A 18 4.47 0.50 1.46
CA ALA A 18 3.90 1.19 2.61
C ALA A 18 2.57 1.90 2.31
N SER A 19 2.39 2.41 1.09
CA SER A 19 1.21 3.20 0.71
C SER A 19 -0.03 2.37 0.42
N HIS A 20 0.07 1.02 0.35
CA HIS A 20 -1.11 0.16 0.13
C HIS A 20 -2.14 0.41 1.25
N PRO A 21 -3.44 0.58 0.92
CA PRO A 21 -4.12 0.22 -0.34
C PRO A 21 -4.01 1.24 -1.48
N SER A 22 -3.41 2.40 -1.26
CA SER A 22 -3.14 3.38 -2.32
C SER A 22 -1.97 2.95 -3.23
N TYR A 23 -1.93 3.57 -4.41
CA TYR A 23 -0.88 3.36 -5.41
C TYR A 23 0.41 4.07 -5.01
N SER A 24 1.54 3.63 -5.58
CA SER A 24 2.80 4.37 -5.55
C SER A 24 3.33 4.48 -6.96
N GLN A 25 3.54 5.72 -7.43
CA GLN A 25 3.75 5.97 -8.86
C GLN A 25 4.94 5.20 -9.44
N GLY A 26 4.70 4.37 -10.46
CA GLY A 26 5.72 3.57 -11.13
C GLY A 26 6.10 2.28 -10.41
N TYR A 27 5.52 2.01 -9.23
CA TYR A 27 5.83 0.81 -8.44
C TYR A 27 4.68 -0.20 -8.42
N TYR A 28 3.47 0.24 -8.09
CA TYR A 28 2.28 -0.64 -8.04
C TYR A 28 0.97 0.16 -8.05
N ASP A 29 -0.09 -0.50 -8.50
CA ASP A 29 -1.44 0.07 -8.64
C ASP A 29 -2.23 0.08 -7.33
N ARG A 30 -3.34 0.81 -7.29
CA ARG A 30 -4.26 0.90 -6.18
C ARG A 30 -5.02 -0.41 -5.98
N ASP A 31 -5.17 -0.84 -4.74
CA ASP A 31 -6.02 -1.97 -4.40
C ASP A 31 -7.48 -1.54 -4.21
N ASN A 32 -8.18 -1.27 -5.32
CA ASN A 32 -9.57 -0.81 -5.29
C ASN A 32 -10.51 -1.77 -4.55
N LYS A 33 -10.26 -3.09 -4.61
CA LYS A 33 -11.06 -4.07 -3.88
C LYS A 33 -10.95 -3.86 -2.37
N PHE A 34 -9.74 -3.57 -1.89
CA PHE A 34 -9.47 -3.31 -0.49
C PHE A 34 -10.10 -1.98 -0.04
N TYR A 35 -10.03 -0.94 -0.89
CA TYR A 35 -10.70 0.33 -0.62
C TYR A 35 -12.23 0.22 -0.55
N LEU A 36 -12.85 -0.44 -1.53
CA LEU A 36 -14.30 -0.55 -1.58
C LEU A 36 -14.86 -1.44 -0.46
N ALA A 37 -14.10 -2.43 0.00
CA ALA A 37 -14.51 -3.25 1.15
C ALA A 37 -14.62 -2.43 2.44
N TRP A 38 -13.81 -1.37 2.60
CA TRP A 38 -13.82 -0.53 3.79
C TRP A 38 -15.18 0.11 4.07
N ASP A 39 -15.90 0.54 3.01
CA ASP A 39 -17.24 1.13 3.12
C ASP A 39 -18.14 0.28 4.02
N LYS A 40 -18.33 -1.00 3.64
CA LYS A 40 -19.15 -1.96 4.39
C LYS A 40 -18.58 -2.34 5.75
N ILE A 41 -17.26 -2.42 5.88
CA ILE A 41 -16.60 -2.75 7.15
C ILE A 41 -16.85 -1.64 8.18
N SER A 42 -16.79 -0.39 7.74
CA SER A 42 -16.88 0.79 8.61
C SER A 42 -18.30 1.10 9.11
N GLU A 43 -19.34 0.48 8.51
CA GLU A 43 -20.74 0.63 8.92
C GLU A 43 -21.05 0.04 10.30
N SER A 44 -20.21 -0.87 10.83
CA SER A 44 -20.38 -1.48 12.15
C SER A 44 -19.11 -1.39 12.98
N LYS A 45 -19.28 -1.06 14.27
CA LYS A 45 -18.19 -1.05 15.23
C LYS A 45 -17.56 -2.44 15.38
N GLU A 46 -18.38 -3.48 15.40
CA GLU A 46 -17.95 -4.87 15.53
C GLU A 46 -17.15 -5.32 14.30
N LEU A 47 -17.61 -4.97 13.09
CA LEU A 47 -16.88 -5.26 11.85
C LEU A 47 -15.57 -4.48 11.77
N THR A 48 -15.58 -3.20 12.15
CA THR A 48 -14.38 -2.37 12.23
C THR A 48 -13.37 -2.96 13.21
N GLN A 49 -13.81 -3.38 14.40
CA GLN A 49 -12.93 -3.97 15.40
C GLN A 49 -12.31 -5.27 14.87
N LYS A 50 -13.10 -6.17 14.26
CA LYS A 50 -12.58 -7.39 13.63
C LYS A 50 -11.55 -7.08 12.56
N TYR A 51 -11.80 -6.07 11.73
CA TYR A 51 -10.86 -5.66 10.70
C TYR A 51 -9.55 -5.13 11.30
N LEU A 52 -9.61 -4.31 12.35
CA LEU A 52 -8.42 -3.80 13.02
C LEU A 52 -7.63 -4.91 13.72
N ASP A 53 -8.32 -5.81 14.43
CA ASP A 53 -7.72 -7.00 15.04
C ASP A 53 -7.00 -7.84 13.98
N GLU A 54 -7.60 -7.95 12.80
CA GLU A 54 -7.09 -8.78 11.72
C GLU A 54 -5.90 -8.14 10.95
N TRP A 55 -6.00 -6.85 10.60
CA TRP A 55 -5.09 -6.19 9.64
C TRP A 55 -4.14 -5.18 10.28
N VAL A 56 -4.39 -4.77 11.52
CA VAL A 56 -3.58 -3.80 12.26
C VAL A 56 -2.95 -4.46 13.48
N TYR A 57 -3.75 -4.86 14.47
CA TYR A 57 -3.24 -5.38 15.74
C TYR A 57 -2.67 -6.80 15.62
N GLY A 58 -3.27 -7.64 14.79
CA GLY A 58 -2.81 -9.01 14.54
C GLY A 58 -1.67 -9.11 13.52
N ALA A 59 -1.35 -8.02 12.81
CA ALA A 59 -0.23 -8.00 11.87
C ALA A 59 1.08 -7.77 12.63
N LYS A 60 1.91 -8.81 12.75
CA LYS A 60 3.22 -8.73 13.44
C LYS A 60 4.10 -7.57 12.95
N ASP A 61 4.15 -7.38 11.63
CA ASP A 61 4.91 -6.34 10.97
C ASP A 61 4.39 -6.10 9.54
N ARG A 62 5.00 -5.14 8.84
CA ARG A 62 4.61 -4.82 7.46
C ARG A 62 4.83 -5.97 6.48
N ASN A 63 5.86 -6.79 6.69
CA ASN A 63 6.13 -7.92 5.80
C ASN A 63 5.08 -9.02 5.96
N ALA A 64 4.61 -9.27 7.20
CA ALA A 64 3.50 -10.17 7.49
C ALA A 64 2.21 -9.68 6.81
N TYR A 65 1.91 -8.38 6.93
CA TYR A 65 0.79 -7.75 6.20
C TYR A 65 0.88 -7.99 4.68
N TRP A 66 2.03 -7.71 4.08
CA TRP A 66 2.21 -7.83 2.62
C TRP A 66 2.12 -9.28 2.15
N LYS A 67 2.66 -10.24 2.92
CA LYS A 67 2.51 -11.68 2.64
C LYS A 67 1.06 -12.12 2.73
N LYS A 68 0.32 -11.63 3.74
CA LYS A 68 -1.08 -11.97 3.98
C LYS A 68 -2.02 -11.56 2.84
N LEU A 69 -1.75 -10.46 2.12
CA LEU A 69 -2.52 -10.08 0.93
C LEU A 69 -2.55 -11.16 -0.16
N GLY A 70 -1.57 -12.08 -0.15
CA GLY A 70 -1.50 -13.22 -1.04
C GLY A 70 -0.91 -12.88 -2.42
N GLU A 71 -0.45 -13.91 -3.12
CA GLU A 71 0.20 -13.74 -4.43
C GLU A 71 -0.72 -13.17 -5.50
N LYS A 72 -2.00 -13.56 -5.50
CA LYS A 72 -2.98 -13.11 -6.49
C LYS A 72 -3.15 -11.60 -6.45
N THR A 73 -3.27 -11.03 -5.26
CA THR A 73 -3.35 -9.58 -5.05
C THR A 73 -2.05 -8.92 -5.48
N ARG A 74 -0.90 -9.40 -4.99
CA ARG A 74 0.41 -8.83 -5.32
C ARG A 74 0.70 -8.82 -6.82
N LYS A 75 0.32 -9.87 -7.55
CA LYS A 75 0.43 -9.94 -9.03
C LYS A 75 -0.49 -8.93 -9.71
N ARG A 76 -1.74 -8.81 -9.27
CA ARG A 76 -2.71 -7.85 -9.83
C ARG A 76 -2.26 -6.40 -9.67
N LEU A 77 -1.57 -6.07 -8.58
CA LEU A 77 -1.09 -4.71 -8.32
C LEU A 77 0.18 -4.35 -9.12
N GLN A 78 0.79 -5.29 -9.85
CA GLN A 78 1.97 -4.98 -10.66
C GLN A 78 1.60 -4.04 -11.81
N VAL A 79 2.39 -2.97 -11.97
CA VAL A 79 2.25 -2.02 -13.08
C VAL A 79 3.36 -2.24 -14.09
N LYS A 80 3.03 -2.12 -15.38
CA LYS A 80 4.07 -2.10 -16.41
C LYS A 80 4.80 -0.77 -16.35
N ALA A 81 6.11 -0.79 -16.56
CA ALA A 81 6.89 0.44 -16.59
C ALA A 81 6.48 1.32 -17.79
N GLN A 82 6.35 2.61 -17.57
CA GLN A 82 6.12 3.62 -18.60
C GLN A 82 6.95 4.85 -18.27
N TYR A 83 8.09 5.00 -18.94
CA TYR A 83 9.06 6.05 -18.63
C TYR A 83 8.77 7.34 -19.41
N SER A 84 8.91 8.47 -18.73
CA SER A 84 9.11 9.79 -19.34
C SER A 84 10.46 10.31 -18.83
N GLU A 85 11.44 10.36 -19.73
CA GLU A 85 12.86 10.51 -19.40
C GLU A 85 13.31 9.52 -18.32
N LYS A 86 13.66 10.01 -17.12
CA LYS A 86 14.16 9.21 -15.98
C LYS A 86 13.05 8.81 -15.00
N ILE A 87 11.79 9.20 -15.23
CA ILE A 87 10.69 8.97 -14.29
C ILE A 87 9.79 7.85 -14.84
N ASN A 88 9.63 6.78 -14.06
CA ASN A 88 8.62 5.76 -14.33
C ASN A 88 7.26 6.26 -13.81
N TYR A 89 6.33 6.54 -14.71
CA TYR A 89 4.96 6.87 -14.34
C TYR A 89 4.12 5.63 -14.05
N GLY A 90 4.52 4.47 -14.58
CA GLY A 90 3.73 3.25 -14.55
C GLY A 90 2.54 3.31 -15.50
N LYS A 91 2.13 2.16 -16.01
CA LYS A 91 0.89 1.96 -16.76
C LYS A 91 -0.08 1.18 -15.88
N TYR A 92 -1.04 1.89 -15.30
CA TYR A 92 -2.12 1.38 -14.44
C TYR A 92 -3.28 0.85 -15.29
#